data_AF-A0A522VQK2-F1
#
_entry.id   AF-A0A522VQK2-F1
#
_cell.length_a   1.000
_cell.length_b   1.000
_cell.length_c   1.000
_cell.angle_alpha   90.00
_cell.angle_beta   90.00
_cell.angle_gamma   90.00
#
_symmetry.space_group_name_H-M   'P 1'
#
loop_
_entity.id
_entity.type
_entity.pdbx_description
1 polymer ?
#
loop_
_entity_poly.entity_id
_entity_poly.type
_entity_poly.pdbx_seq_one_letter_code
_entity_poly.pdbx_strand_id
1 'polypeptide(L)'
;MTDDMTPPGNQLNALNQEELAQMPAPWGREVRLIRLTYDSGFEMLRLSIKEGKRFTTLDLDAASAAKLAGLMAGWAGSTPPRPSGE
;
A
#
# COMPACT_ATOMS: atom_id res chain seq x y z
N MET A 1 12.16 31.17 -20.84
CA MET A 1 12.99 30.09 -20.27
C MET A 1 12.28 29.63 -19.01
N THR A 2 11.20 28.86 -19.21
CA THR A 2 10.43 28.27 -18.11
C THR A 2 11.08 26.93 -17.81
N ASP A 3 11.86 26.88 -16.74
CA ASP A 3 12.37 25.63 -16.20
C ASP A 3 11.16 24.87 -15.65
N ASP A 4 10.69 23.91 -16.46
CA ASP A 4 9.68 22.92 -16.10
C ASP A 4 10.30 21.98 -15.05
N MET A 5 10.30 22.42 -13.79
CA MET A 5 10.74 21.64 -12.64
C MET A 5 9.62 20.72 -12.16
N THR A 6 9.11 19.87 -13.05
CA THR A 6 8.35 18.69 -12.62
C THR A 6 9.27 17.48 -12.80
N PRO A 7 9.77 16.85 -11.72
CA PRO A 7 10.66 15.71 -11.85
C PRO A 7 9.96 14.57 -12.60
N PRO A 8 10.66 13.87 -13.51
CA PRO A 8 10.10 12.73 -14.20
C PRO A 8 9.86 11.58 -13.21
N GLY A 9 8.61 11.15 -13.08
CA GLY A 9 8.24 9.92 -12.38
C GLY A 9 8.23 10.06 -10.85
N ASN A 10 7.02 10.03 -10.30
CA ASN A 10 6.66 10.01 -8.89
C ASN A 10 7.44 8.93 -8.05
N GLN A 11 8.66 9.24 -7.64
CA GLN A 11 9.32 8.65 -6.48
C GLN A 11 9.91 9.78 -5.65
N LEU A 12 9.12 10.30 -4.71
CA LEU A 12 9.71 10.97 -3.56
C LEU A 12 10.57 9.91 -2.86
N ASN A 13 11.88 10.13 -2.79
CA ASN A 13 12.81 9.23 -2.10
C ASN A 13 12.51 9.29 -0.60
N ALA A 14 11.76 8.32 -0.08
CA ALA A 14 11.61 8.18 1.36
C ALA A 14 12.98 7.91 1.97
N LEU A 15 13.32 8.64 3.03
CA LEU A 15 14.58 8.46 3.76
C LEU A 15 14.66 7.09 4.43
N ASN A 16 13.52 6.62 4.92
CA ASN A 16 13.41 5.37 5.63
C ASN A 16 12.19 4.61 5.16
N GLN A 17 12.34 3.29 5.07
CA GLN A 17 11.27 2.35 4.74
C GLN A 17 11.26 1.23 5.76
N GLU A 18 10.16 1.09 6.48
CA GLU A 18 9.96 0.05 7.50
C GLU A 18 8.83 -0.88 7.05
N GLU A 19 9.13 -2.16 6.86
CA GLU A 19 8.11 -3.15 6.54
C GLU A 19 7.28 -3.44 7.81
N LEU A 20 6.00 -3.08 7.76
CA LEU A 20 5.06 -3.26 8.87
C LEU A 20 4.39 -4.64 8.84
N ALA A 21 4.13 -5.15 7.64
CA ALA A 21 3.47 -6.43 7.45
C ALA A 21 3.71 -7.00 6.04
N GLN A 22 3.70 -8.33 5.95
CA GLN A 22 3.67 -9.10 4.72
C GLN A 22 2.60 -10.19 4.87
N MET A 23 1.72 -10.34 3.89
CA MET A 23 0.66 -11.35 3.89
C MET A 23 0.43 -11.98 2.51
N PRO A 24 0.16 -13.28 2.44
CA PRO A 24 -0.31 -13.90 1.20
C PRO A 24 -1.72 -13.42 0.87
N ALA A 25 -2.00 -13.26 -0.41
CA ALA A 25 -3.31 -12.95 -0.95
C ALA A 25 -3.72 -14.02 -1.98
N PRO A 26 -5.02 -14.13 -2.31
CA PRO A 26 -5.49 -15.08 -3.32
C PRO A 26 -4.73 -15.00 -4.65
N TRP A 27 -4.68 -16.13 -5.36
CA TRP A 27 -4.05 -16.28 -6.67
C TRP A 27 -2.53 -16.10 -6.68
N GLY A 28 -1.86 -16.51 -5.59
CA GLY A 28 -0.40 -16.46 -5.50
C GLY A 28 0.16 -15.04 -5.43
N ARG A 29 -0.67 -14.08 -4.98
CA ARG A 29 -0.27 -12.69 -4.77
C ARG A 29 0.29 -12.52 -3.35
N GLU A 30 1.11 -11.50 -3.19
CA GLU A 30 1.62 -11.09 -1.89
C GLU A 30 1.34 -9.61 -1.69
N VAL A 31 0.89 -9.25 -0.50
CA VAL A 31 0.65 -7.87 -0.09
C VAL A 31 1.66 -7.49 0.99
N ARG A 32 2.27 -6.32 0.86
CA ARG A 32 3.14 -5.72 1.88
C ARG A 32 2.65 -4.34 2.26
N LEU A 33 2.81 -4.01 3.53
CA LEU A 33 2.60 -2.68 4.08
C LEU A 33 3.93 -2.13 4.55
N ILE A 34 4.32 -0.97 4.03
CA ILE A 34 5.62 -0.35 4.30
C ILE A 34 5.37 1.09 4.77
N ARG A 35 5.87 1.46 5.94
CA ARG A 35 5.91 2.87 6.36
C ARG A 35 7.04 3.57 5.61
N LEU A 36 6.71 4.69 4.98
CA LEU A 36 7.66 5.59 4.35
C LEU A 36 7.79 6.85 5.23
N THR A 37 9.01 7.20 5.62
CA THR A 37 9.28 8.46 6.33
C THR A 37 10.16 9.37 5.46
N TYR A 38 9.77 10.64 5.34
CA TYR A 38 10.46 11.66 4.55
C TYR A 38 11.18 12.68 5.45
N ASP A 39 12.14 13.43 4.90
CA ASP A 39 12.91 14.48 5.62
C ASP A 39 12.04 15.52 6.33
N SER A 40 10.87 15.83 5.76
CA SER A 40 9.92 16.79 6.34
C SER A 40 9.23 16.28 7.60
N GLY A 41 9.45 15.02 8.02
CA GLY A 41 8.69 14.35 9.06
C GLY A 41 7.32 13.85 8.57
N PHE A 42 7.03 13.97 7.28
CA PHE A 42 5.83 13.41 6.67
C PHE A 42 5.95 11.89 6.57
N GLU A 43 4.86 11.18 6.86
CA GLU A 43 4.77 9.74 6.75
C GLU A 43 3.68 9.32 5.76
N MET A 44 3.96 8.26 5.00
CA MET A 44 2.98 7.58 4.16
C MET A 44 3.01 6.08 4.41
N LEU A 45 1.90 5.43 4.11
CA LEU A 45 1.80 3.98 4.05
C LEU A 45 1.84 3.53 2.59
N ARG A 46 2.86 2.76 2.22
CA ARG A 46 2.94 2.08 0.93
C ARG A 46 2.31 0.70 1.02
N LEU A 47 1.24 0.50 0.27
CA LEU A 47 0.67 -0.80 -0.06
C LEU A 47 1.38 -1.33 -1.31
N SER A 48 2.08 -2.45 -1.20
CA SER A 48 2.69 -3.13 -2.35
C SER A 48 2.00 -4.45 -2.61
N ILE A 49 1.63 -4.70 -3.87
CA ILE A 49 1.08 -5.96 -4.35
C ILE A 49 2.07 -6.56 -5.34
N LYS A 50 2.53 -7.77 -5.06
CA LYS A 50 3.39 -8.56 -5.95
C LYS A 50 2.56 -9.67 -6.62
N GLU A 51 2.65 -9.73 -7.94
CA GLU A 51 2.06 -10.78 -8.78
C GLU A 51 3.13 -11.33 -9.72
N GLY A 52 3.79 -12.42 -9.30
CA GLY A 52 4.95 -12.98 -10.01
C GLY A 52 6.11 -11.97 -10.10
N LYS A 53 6.34 -11.45 -11.31
CA LYS A 53 7.35 -10.41 -11.60
C LYS A 53 6.79 -8.98 -11.61
N ARG A 54 5.46 -8.82 -11.54
CA ARG A 54 4.80 -7.51 -11.54
C ARG A 54 4.66 -7.00 -10.12
N PHE A 55 4.90 -5.70 -9.94
CA PHE A 55 4.73 -5.00 -8.68
C PHE A 55 3.82 -3.81 -8.92
N THR A 56 2.83 -3.64 -8.06
CA THR A 56 1.97 -2.46 -8.00
C THR A 56 2.11 -1.86 -6.63
N THR A 57 2.43 -0.57 -6.55
CA THR A 57 2.53 0.16 -5.29
C THR A 57 1.54 1.31 -5.27
N LEU A 58 0.94 1.55 -4.12
CA LEU A 58 0.07 2.68 -3.84
C LEU A 58 0.49 3.29 -2.50
N ASP A 59 0.80 4.58 -2.50
CA ASP A 59 1.13 5.32 -1.29
C ASP A 59 -0.11 6.05 -0.79
N LEU A 60 -0.39 5.91 0.50
CA LEU A 60 -1.57 6.44 1.17
C LEU A 60 -1.12 7.34 2.32
N ASP A 61 -1.73 8.52 2.42
CA ASP A 61 -1.69 9.28 3.67
C ASP A 61 -2.52 8.59 4.76
N ALA A 62 -2.40 9.08 6.00
CA ALA A 62 -3.10 8.50 7.15
C ALA A 62 -4.64 8.47 6.98
N ALA A 63 -5.22 9.53 6.39
CA ALA A 63 -6.67 9.64 6.22
C ALA A 63 -7.20 8.63 5.20
N SER A 64 -6.50 8.49 4.08
CA SER A 64 -6.82 7.56 2.99
C SER A 64 -6.61 6.11 3.43
N ALA A 65 -5.54 5.84 4.19
CA ALA A 65 -5.28 4.53 4.78
C ALA A 65 -6.39 4.11 5.76
N ALA A 66 -6.80 5.01 6.66
CA ALA A 66 -7.89 4.75 7.60
C ALA A 66 -9.21 4.46 6.88
N LYS A 67 -9.52 5.22 5.84
CA LYS A 67 -10.73 5.00 5.01
C LYS A 67 -10.69 3.64 4.31
N LEU A 68 -9.56 3.28 3.70
CA LEU A 68 -9.40 1.98 3.03
C LEU A 68 -9.54 0.83 4.04
N ALA A 69 -8.91 0.93 5.21
CA ALA A 69 -9.03 -0.06 6.28
C ALA A 69 -10.48 -0.27 6.72
N GLY A 70 -11.23 0.82 6.92
CA GLY A 70 -12.65 0.76 7.28
C GLY A 70 -13.50 0.07 6.21
N LEU A 71 -13.26 0.37 4.92
CA LEU A 71 -13.98 -0.27 3.81
C LEU A 71 -13.68 -1.78 3.73
N MET A 72 -12.41 -2.18 3.89
CA MET A 72 -12.02 -3.59 3.91
C MET A 72 -12.64 -4.34 5.08
N ALA A 73 -12.58 -3.75 6.28
CA ALA A 73 -13.17 -4.34 7.49
C ALA A 73 -14.69 -4.48 7.37
N GLY A 74 -15.37 -3.44 6.86
CA GLY A 74 -16.81 -3.46 6.63
C GLY A 74 -17.23 -4.54 5.64
N TRP A 75 -16.50 -4.67 4.52
CA TRP A 75 -16.74 -5.75 3.56
C TRP A 75 -16.54 -7.14 4.20
N ALA A 76 -15.43 -7.35 4.92
CA ALA A 76 -15.12 -8.62 5.58
C ALA A 76 -16.18 -9.02 6.62
N GLY A 77 -16.70 -8.07 7.39
CA GLY A 77 -17.76 -8.33 8.38
C GLY A 77 -19.12 -8.65 7.75
N SER A 78 -19.36 -8.20 6.51
CA SER A 78 -20.61 -8.48 5.77
C SER A 78 -20.54 -9.70 4.85
N THR A 79 -19.34 -10.23 4.60
CA THR A 79 -19.12 -11.35 3.69
C THR A 79 -19.14 -12.65 4.48
N PRO A 80 -20.04 -13.60 4.18
CA PRO A 80 -20.03 -14.88 4.86
C PRO A 80 -18.67 -15.56 4.66
N PRO A 81 -18.11 -16.21 5.70
CA PRO A 81 -16.85 -16.92 5.57
C PRO A 81 -16.98 -17.93 4.42
N ARG A 82 -15.91 -18.08 3.63
CA ARG A 82 -15.87 -19.12 2.58
C ARG A 82 -16.28 -20.45 3.24
N PRO A 83 -17.26 -21.18 2.71
CA PRO A 83 -17.60 -22.49 3.25
C PRO A 83 -16.33 -23.34 3.17
N SER A 84 -15.87 -23.82 4.32
CA SER A 84 -14.78 -24.78 4.41
C SER A 84 -15.19 -25.99 3.58
N GLY A 85 -14.64 -26.11 2.38
CA GLY A 85 -14.81 -27.31 1.57
C GLY A 85 -13.98 -28.42 2.20
N GLU A 86 -14.67 -29.42 2.74
CA GLU A 86 -14.15 -30.75 3.03
C GLU A 86 -13.89 -31.52 1.73
#